data_AF-A0A4U9HH72-F1
#
_entry.id   AF-A0A4U9HH72-F1
#
_cell.length_a   1.000
_cell.length_b   1.000
_cell.length_c   1.000
_cell.angle_alpha   90.00
_cell.angle_beta   90.00
_cell.angle_gamma   90.00
#
_symmetry.space_group_name_H-M   'P 1'
#
loop_
_entity.id
_entity.type
_entity.pdbx_description
1 polymer ?
#
loop_
_entity_poly.entity_id
_entity_poly.type
_entity_poly.pdbx_seq_one_letter_code
_entity_poly.pdbx_strand_id
1 'polypeptide(L)'
;MLALTMALTLGAGMLVTWWLIRSITRPLAQAVSIARTVAAGDLQSRFTVAGRDETAELMHALQEMNINLTRIVSGVRSGTETIATASAQIASGSHELSSRNEAQASALEQTAASMEELTSVVKSNAEHSRTASDLARNARQVARQGEEAVDRAMQTMSEIHNFSSEINTIISMIDSIAFQTNILALNAAVEAARAGTEGRGFAVVAAEVRALAQRSASAAKEIRVLIDRSVSRIDEGNGQVKEAGVAMAGILQSVSKVSELIEAISLASHEQSTGIDQVNVAVTHMDAATPAKRYAFAGVVRGGTGDASPG
;
A
#
# COMPACT_ATOMS: atom_id res chain seq x y z
N MET A 1 -84.55 -86.24 50.38
CA MET A 1 -83.46 -85.47 51.02
C MET A 1 -82.17 -85.52 50.21
N LEU A 2 -81.56 -86.70 49.98
CA LEU A 2 -80.27 -86.84 49.24
C LEU A 2 -80.26 -86.30 47.79
N ALA A 3 -81.33 -86.48 47.01
CA ALA A 3 -81.39 -85.98 45.62
C ALA A 3 -81.48 -84.45 45.52
N LEU A 4 -82.17 -83.81 46.47
CA LEU A 4 -82.33 -82.35 46.51
C LEU A 4 -81.01 -81.67 46.90
N THR A 5 -80.28 -82.24 47.86
CA THR A 5 -78.95 -81.77 48.24
C THR A 5 -77.94 -81.92 47.13
N MET A 6 -78.02 -82.99 46.32
CA MET A 6 -77.11 -83.22 45.19
C MET A 6 -77.38 -82.27 44.01
N ALA A 7 -78.65 -81.94 43.75
CA ALA A 7 -79.01 -80.94 42.73
C ALA A 7 -78.58 -79.52 43.14
N LEU A 8 -78.70 -79.17 44.43
CA LEU A 8 -78.26 -77.88 44.96
C LEU A 8 -76.73 -77.74 44.94
N THR A 9 -75.98 -78.79 45.29
CA THR A 9 -74.50 -78.75 45.22
C THR A 9 -73.98 -78.71 43.79
N LEU A 10 -74.59 -79.45 42.86
CA LEU A 10 -74.25 -79.38 41.44
C LEU A 10 -74.62 -78.02 40.83
N GLY A 11 -75.79 -77.47 41.16
CA GLY A 11 -76.22 -76.15 40.72
C GLY A 11 -75.33 -75.03 41.25
N ALA A 12 -74.98 -75.07 42.54
CA ALA A 12 -74.04 -74.13 43.16
C ALA A 12 -72.63 -74.29 42.56
N GLY A 13 -72.15 -75.52 42.34
CA GLY A 13 -70.87 -75.79 41.71
C GLY A 13 -70.81 -75.27 40.27
N MET A 14 -71.88 -75.43 39.49
CA MET A 14 -71.98 -74.93 38.12
C MET A 14 -72.06 -73.40 38.07
N LEU A 15 -72.78 -72.77 39.00
CA LEU A 15 -72.82 -71.31 39.14
C LEU A 15 -71.47 -70.72 39.55
N VAL A 16 -70.79 -71.33 40.54
CA VAL A 16 -69.45 -70.92 40.96
C VAL A 16 -68.44 -71.12 39.84
N THR A 17 -68.49 -72.25 39.13
CA THR A 17 -67.60 -72.53 37.98
C THR A 17 -67.85 -71.55 36.84
N TRP A 18 -69.12 -71.26 36.52
CA TRP A 18 -69.46 -70.26 35.50
C TRP A 18 -69.03 -68.85 35.90
N TRP A 19 -69.19 -68.50 37.18
CA TRP A 19 -68.73 -67.24 37.74
C TRP A 19 -67.21 -67.13 37.69
N LEU A 20 -66.46 -68.18 38.07
CA LEU A 20 -65.00 -68.24 38.04
C LEU A 20 -64.43 -68.19 36.61
N ILE A 21 -65.01 -68.96 35.70
CA ILE A 21 -64.64 -68.93 34.28
C ILE A 21 -64.87 -67.53 33.74
N ARG A 22 -66.03 -66.93 34.02
CA ARG A 22 -66.37 -65.59 33.53
C ARG A 22 -65.54 -64.49 34.18
N SER A 23 -65.15 -64.64 35.44
CA SER A 23 -64.30 -63.69 36.16
C SER A 23 -62.85 -63.75 35.72
N ILE A 24 -62.34 -64.90 35.25
CA ILE A 24 -60.94 -65.07 34.82
C ILE A 24 -60.77 -64.94 33.30
N THR A 25 -61.59 -65.62 32.50
CA THR A 25 -61.39 -65.69 31.04
C THR A 25 -61.66 -64.36 30.33
N ARG A 26 -62.59 -63.54 30.84
CA ARG A 26 -62.90 -62.24 30.25
C ARG A 26 -61.78 -61.21 30.42
N PRO A 27 -61.22 -60.97 31.63
CA PRO A 27 -60.06 -60.11 31.80
C PRO A 27 -58.83 -60.62 31.03
N LEU A 28 -58.58 -61.93 30.98
CA LEU A 28 -57.46 -62.47 30.21
C LEU A 28 -57.60 -62.25 28.70
N ALA A 29 -58.80 -62.43 28.14
CA ALA A 29 -59.05 -62.12 26.74
C ALA A 29 -58.85 -60.63 26.43
N GLN A 30 -59.23 -59.74 27.36
CA GLN A 30 -58.95 -58.31 27.27
C GLN A 30 -57.44 -58.01 27.34
N ALA A 31 -56.71 -58.62 28.27
CA ALA A 31 -55.25 -58.50 28.39
C ALA A 31 -54.54 -58.90 27.08
N VAL A 32 -54.95 -60.01 26.46
CA VAL A 32 -54.42 -60.44 25.16
C VAL A 32 -54.75 -59.44 24.05
N SER A 33 -55.96 -58.89 24.03
CA SER A 33 -56.33 -57.84 23.07
C SER A 33 -55.46 -56.60 23.25
N ILE A 34 -55.24 -56.15 24.48
CA ILE A 34 -54.39 -55.00 24.80
C ILE A 34 -52.96 -55.24 24.34
N ALA A 35 -52.40 -56.41 24.68
CA ALA A 35 -51.05 -56.77 24.26
C ALA A 35 -50.92 -56.80 22.73
N ARG A 36 -51.94 -57.27 22.00
CA ARG A 36 -51.96 -57.22 20.53
C ARG A 36 -52.05 -55.79 19.99
N THR A 37 -52.85 -54.93 20.59
CA THR A 37 -52.95 -53.50 20.22
C THR A 37 -51.62 -52.79 20.43
N VAL A 38 -50.95 -53.03 21.56
CA VAL A 38 -49.61 -52.51 21.86
C VAL A 38 -48.56 -53.06 20.89
N ALA A 39 -48.60 -54.37 20.59
CA ALA A 39 -47.69 -55.00 19.63
C ALA A 39 -47.89 -54.47 18.19
N ALA A 40 -49.11 -54.02 17.84
CA ALA A 40 -49.41 -53.36 16.58
C ALA A 40 -48.96 -51.88 16.54
N GLY A 41 -48.43 -51.34 17.64
CA GLY A 41 -47.94 -49.96 17.74
C GLY A 41 -49.01 -48.93 18.11
N ASP A 42 -50.26 -49.35 18.40
CA ASP A 42 -51.31 -48.45 18.86
C ASP A 42 -51.25 -48.28 20.38
N LEU A 43 -50.54 -47.21 20.78
CA LEU A 43 -50.37 -46.83 22.18
C LEU A 43 -51.41 -45.80 22.65
N GLN A 44 -52.36 -45.39 21.81
CA GLN A 44 -53.37 -44.36 22.16
C GLN A 44 -54.62 -44.95 22.83
N SER A 45 -54.73 -46.27 22.81
CA SER A 45 -55.82 -47.03 23.40
C SER A 45 -55.89 -46.84 24.92
N ARG A 46 -57.07 -46.41 25.41
CA ARG A 46 -57.34 -46.23 26.84
C ARG A 46 -58.01 -47.48 27.39
N PHE A 47 -57.44 -48.04 28.45
CA PHE A 47 -57.99 -49.22 29.12
C PHE A 47 -58.37 -48.88 30.56
N THR A 48 -59.51 -49.38 31.01
CA THR A 48 -59.98 -49.28 32.39
C THR A 48 -59.77 -50.63 33.08
N VAL A 49 -59.04 -50.61 34.20
CA VAL A 49 -58.85 -51.80 35.03
C VAL A 49 -59.95 -51.84 36.09
N ALA A 50 -60.61 -52.98 36.25
CA ALA A 50 -61.63 -53.21 37.27
C ALA A 50 -61.32 -54.53 38.00
N GLY A 51 -61.49 -54.55 39.32
CA GLY A 51 -61.20 -55.71 40.17
C GLY A 51 -60.05 -55.47 41.15
N ARG A 52 -59.76 -56.48 41.98
CA ARG A 52 -58.65 -56.49 42.96
C ARG A 52 -57.96 -57.86 43.04
N ASP A 53 -58.17 -58.69 42.03
CA ASP A 53 -57.57 -60.03 41.91
C ASP A 53 -56.30 -59.99 41.04
N GLU A 54 -55.65 -61.14 40.88
CA GLU A 54 -54.42 -61.30 40.10
C GLU A 54 -54.59 -60.91 38.62
N THR A 55 -55.83 -60.98 38.09
CA THR A 55 -56.10 -60.54 36.71
C THR A 55 -56.15 -59.01 36.61
N ALA A 56 -56.64 -58.33 37.65
CA ALA A 56 -56.57 -56.87 37.75
C ALA A 56 -55.11 -56.39 37.88
N GLU A 57 -54.26 -57.12 38.62
CA GLU A 57 -52.82 -56.81 38.72
C GLU A 57 -52.09 -56.92 37.37
N LEU A 58 -52.35 -57.98 36.59
CA LEU A 58 -51.84 -58.12 35.22
C LEU A 58 -52.28 -56.96 34.32
N MET A 59 -53.56 -56.57 34.40
CA MET A 59 -54.11 -55.46 33.62
C MET A 59 -53.49 -54.11 34.02
N HIS A 60 -53.19 -53.90 35.31
CA HIS A 60 -52.43 -52.74 35.78
C HIS A 60 -51.00 -52.73 35.25
N ALA A 61 -50.29 -53.86 35.26
CA ALA A 61 -48.95 -53.97 34.70
C ALA A 61 -48.91 -53.68 33.18
N LEU A 62 -49.91 -54.16 32.42
CA LEU A 62 -50.05 -53.85 30.99
C LEU A 62 -50.36 -52.37 30.74
N GLN A 63 -51.17 -51.75 31.59
CA GLN A 63 -51.45 -50.32 31.53
C GLN A 63 -50.19 -49.50 31.79
N GLU A 64 -49.40 -49.85 32.81
CA GLU A 64 -48.12 -49.20 33.10
C GLU A 64 -47.12 -49.36 31.96
N MET A 65 -47.02 -50.57 31.37
CA MET A 65 -46.21 -50.83 30.19
C MET A 65 -46.61 -49.94 29.00
N ASN A 66 -47.92 -49.84 28.70
CA ASN A 66 -48.43 -48.99 27.63
C ASN A 66 -48.08 -47.50 27.87
N ILE A 67 -48.26 -47.00 29.09
CA ILE A 67 -47.89 -45.62 29.47
C ILE A 67 -46.39 -45.39 29.28
N ASN A 68 -45.55 -46.33 29.73
CA ASN A 68 -44.09 -46.22 29.62
C ASN A 68 -43.63 -46.26 28.16
N LEU A 69 -44.17 -47.16 27.34
CA LEU A 69 -43.89 -47.20 25.90
C LEU A 69 -44.34 -45.93 25.19
N THR A 70 -45.52 -45.39 25.53
CA THR A 70 -46.02 -44.12 24.98
C THR A 70 -45.04 -42.99 25.30
N ARG A 71 -44.57 -42.92 26.55
CA ARG A 71 -43.57 -41.92 26.97
C ARG A 71 -42.27 -42.07 26.18
N ILE A 72 -41.74 -43.29 26.05
CA ILE A 72 -40.51 -43.56 25.29
C ILE A 72 -40.67 -43.15 23.82
N VAL A 73 -41.72 -43.60 23.14
CA VAL A 73 -41.96 -43.30 21.72
C VAL A 73 -42.19 -41.80 21.51
N SER A 74 -42.93 -41.13 22.40
CA SER A 74 -43.10 -39.67 22.34
C SER A 74 -41.78 -38.92 22.53
N GLY A 75 -40.92 -39.38 23.44
CA GLY A 75 -39.58 -38.84 23.66
C GLY A 75 -38.66 -39.05 22.45
N VAL A 76 -38.69 -40.23 21.84
CA VAL A 76 -37.96 -40.52 20.60
C VAL A 76 -38.43 -39.61 19.48
N ARG A 77 -39.75 -39.48 19.27
CA ARG A 77 -40.32 -38.60 18.24
C ARG A 77 -39.88 -37.14 18.44
N SER A 78 -40.00 -36.61 19.65
CA SER A 78 -39.55 -35.25 19.97
C SER A 78 -38.04 -35.08 19.75
N GLY A 79 -37.24 -36.09 20.11
CA GLY A 79 -35.80 -36.12 19.81
C GLY A 79 -35.52 -36.08 18.30
N THR A 80 -36.24 -36.86 17.50
CA THR A 80 -36.09 -36.86 16.02
C THR A 80 -36.51 -35.53 15.39
N GLU A 81 -37.58 -34.90 15.87
CA GLU A 81 -38.02 -33.56 15.40
C GLU A 81 -36.96 -32.49 15.74
N THR A 82 -36.34 -32.59 16.90
CA THR A 82 -35.21 -31.72 17.30
C THR A 82 -33.99 -31.94 16.41
N ILE A 83 -33.63 -33.20 16.13
CA ILE A 83 -32.51 -33.55 15.23
C ILE A 83 -32.76 -33.06 13.81
N ALA A 84 -33.99 -33.19 13.30
CA ALA A 84 -34.37 -32.72 11.98
C ALA A 84 -34.23 -31.19 11.87
N THR A 85 -34.67 -30.47 12.90
CA THR A 85 -34.55 -29.01 12.98
C THR A 85 -33.08 -28.58 13.06
N ALA A 86 -32.28 -29.21 13.91
CA ALA A 86 -30.86 -28.92 14.04
C ALA A 86 -30.10 -29.21 12.73
N SER A 87 -30.42 -30.31 12.05
CA SER A 87 -29.83 -30.65 10.75
C SER A 87 -30.17 -29.62 9.67
N ALA A 88 -31.41 -29.13 9.63
CA ALA A 88 -31.81 -28.07 8.70
C ALA A 88 -31.07 -26.76 8.96
N GLN A 89 -30.87 -26.39 10.23
CA GLN A 89 -30.06 -25.22 10.62
C GLN A 89 -28.59 -25.40 10.22
N ILE A 90 -27.99 -26.57 10.42
CA ILE A 90 -26.61 -26.89 9.99
C ILE A 90 -26.48 -26.79 8.47
N ALA A 91 -27.45 -27.31 7.71
CA ALA A 91 -27.43 -27.25 6.25
C ALA A 91 -27.48 -25.80 5.75
N SER A 92 -28.38 -24.98 6.32
CA SER A 92 -28.47 -23.56 5.99
C SER A 92 -27.19 -22.80 6.35
N GLY A 93 -26.64 -23.02 7.54
CA GLY A 93 -25.37 -22.40 7.95
C GLY A 93 -24.18 -22.84 7.10
N SER A 94 -24.16 -24.10 6.65
CA SER A 94 -23.13 -24.61 5.74
C SER A 94 -23.22 -23.96 4.36
N HIS A 95 -24.42 -23.70 3.86
CA HIS A 95 -24.61 -23.00 2.59
C HIS A 95 -24.14 -21.54 2.67
N GLU A 96 -24.50 -20.82 3.74
CA GLU A 96 -24.01 -19.46 3.96
C GLU A 96 -22.48 -19.42 4.09
N LEU A 97 -21.89 -20.35 4.84
CA LEU A 97 -20.44 -20.45 4.99
C LEU A 97 -19.75 -20.74 3.64
N SER A 98 -20.34 -21.59 2.80
CA SER A 98 -19.83 -21.87 1.46
C SER A 98 -19.83 -20.60 0.60
N SER A 99 -20.94 -19.86 0.59
CA SER A 99 -21.04 -18.59 -0.15
C SER A 99 -20.03 -17.55 0.33
N ARG A 100 -19.83 -17.44 1.66
CA ARG A 100 -18.79 -16.58 2.23
C ARG A 100 -17.38 -17.00 1.83
N ASN A 101 -17.09 -18.32 1.81
CA ASN A 101 -15.78 -18.82 1.40
C ASN A 101 -15.51 -18.56 -0.10
N GLU A 102 -16.52 -18.65 -0.97
CA GLU A 102 -16.39 -18.30 -2.39
C GLU A 102 -16.11 -16.81 -2.58
N ALA A 103 -16.85 -15.93 -1.89
CA ALA A 103 -16.59 -14.50 -1.90
C ALA A 103 -15.19 -14.15 -1.36
N GLN A 104 -14.76 -14.85 -0.29
CA GLN A 104 -13.42 -14.68 0.28
C GLN A 104 -12.32 -15.13 -0.67
N ALA A 105 -12.50 -16.24 -1.38
CA ALA A 105 -11.55 -16.71 -2.39
C ALA A 105 -11.40 -15.68 -3.52
N SER A 106 -12.51 -15.16 -4.03
CA SER A 106 -12.47 -14.11 -5.05
C SER A 106 -11.77 -12.82 -4.57
N ALA A 107 -11.99 -12.42 -3.31
CA ALA A 107 -11.29 -11.28 -2.72
C ALA A 107 -9.78 -11.53 -2.54
N LEU A 108 -9.37 -12.76 -2.22
CA LEU A 108 -7.97 -13.15 -2.14
C LEU A 108 -7.30 -13.15 -3.52
N GLU A 109 -7.96 -13.65 -4.55
CA GLU A 109 -7.45 -13.58 -5.94
C GLU A 109 -7.24 -12.12 -6.38
N GLN A 110 -8.20 -11.24 -6.12
CA GLN A 110 -8.05 -9.81 -6.44
C GLN A 110 -6.92 -9.16 -5.63
N THR A 111 -6.79 -9.51 -4.35
CA THR A 111 -5.70 -9.02 -3.50
C THR A 111 -4.34 -9.48 -4.04
N ALA A 112 -4.21 -10.76 -4.42
CA ALA A 112 -2.99 -11.29 -5.02
C ALA A 112 -2.62 -10.56 -6.32
N ALA A 113 -3.59 -10.32 -7.21
CA ALA A 113 -3.37 -9.55 -8.43
C ALA A 113 -2.90 -8.11 -8.14
N SER A 114 -3.52 -7.43 -7.17
CA SER A 114 -3.06 -6.10 -6.72
C SER A 114 -1.66 -6.13 -6.10
N MET A 115 -1.29 -7.21 -5.41
CA MET A 115 0.06 -7.38 -4.85
C MET A 115 1.11 -7.57 -5.96
N GLU A 116 0.80 -8.30 -7.04
CA GLU A 116 1.69 -8.41 -8.21
C GLU A 116 1.90 -7.05 -8.89
N GLU A 117 0.83 -6.27 -9.07
CA GLU A 117 0.91 -4.91 -9.63
C GLU A 117 1.75 -3.99 -8.73
N LEU A 118 1.50 -3.99 -7.42
CA LEU A 118 2.30 -3.22 -6.44
C LEU A 118 3.77 -3.62 -6.47
N THR A 119 4.08 -4.92 -6.56
CA THR A 119 5.45 -5.42 -6.68
C THR A 119 6.14 -4.85 -7.92
N SER A 120 5.44 -4.84 -9.05
CA SER A 120 5.93 -4.27 -10.31
C SER A 120 6.23 -2.77 -10.19
N VAL A 121 5.31 -2.01 -9.60
CA VAL A 121 5.47 -0.56 -9.37
C VAL A 121 6.65 -0.26 -8.44
N VAL A 122 6.78 -0.98 -7.33
CA VAL A 122 7.90 -0.81 -6.40
C VAL A 122 9.25 -1.11 -7.06
N LYS A 123 9.32 -2.17 -7.87
CA LYS A 123 10.52 -2.50 -8.65
C LYS A 123 10.87 -1.41 -9.66
N SER A 124 9.87 -0.89 -10.37
CA SER A 124 10.02 0.23 -11.30
C SER A 124 10.50 1.50 -10.59
N ASN A 125 9.97 1.82 -9.41
CA ASN A 125 10.42 2.95 -8.59
C ASN A 125 11.89 2.81 -8.15
N ALA A 126 12.32 1.61 -7.77
CA ALA A 126 13.72 1.35 -7.44
C ALA A 126 14.64 1.57 -8.65
N GLU A 127 14.23 1.13 -9.84
CA GLU A 127 14.98 1.34 -11.08
C GLU A 127 15.01 2.82 -11.50
N HIS A 128 13.88 3.51 -11.42
CA HIS A 128 13.81 4.96 -11.68
C HIS A 128 14.68 5.76 -10.71
N SER A 129 14.72 5.36 -9.43
CA SER A 129 15.60 5.97 -8.44
C SER A 129 17.08 5.79 -8.81
N ARG A 130 17.49 4.60 -9.27
CA ARG A 130 18.87 4.38 -9.74
C ARG A 130 19.21 5.28 -10.93
N THR A 131 18.34 5.32 -11.93
CA THR A 131 18.52 6.17 -13.12
C THR A 131 18.58 7.65 -12.75
N ALA A 132 17.70 8.11 -11.85
CA ALA A 132 17.69 9.49 -11.36
C ALA A 132 18.98 9.82 -10.58
N SER A 133 19.50 8.88 -9.78
CA SER A 133 20.77 9.04 -9.06
C SER A 133 21.94 9.21 -10.05
N ASP A 134 21.98 8.40 -11.11
CA ASP A 134 23.04 8.53 -12.13
C ASP A 134 22.92 9.83 -12.91
N LEU A 135 21.70 10.29 -13.20
CA LEU A 135 21.47 11.61 -13.81
C LEU A 135 21.92 12.75 -12.90
N ALA A 136 21.62 12.66 -11.59
CA ALA A 136 22.06 13.64 -10.61
C ALA A 136 23.59 13.68 -10.47
N ARG A 137 24.28 12.53 -10.49
CA ARG A 137 25.76 12.48 -10.52
C ARG A 137 26.33 13.17 -11.76
N ASN A 138 25.76 12.89 -12.94
CA ASN A 138 26.17 13.56 -14.18
C ASN A 138 25.92 15.07 -14.12
N ALA A 139 24.76 15.50 -13.63
CA ALA A 139 24.45 16.92 -13.45
C ALA A 139 25.44 17.62 -12.50
N ARG A 140 25.83 16.97 -11.38
CA ARG A 140 26.89 17.49 -10.49
C ARG A 140 28.22 17.64 -11.20
N GLN A 141 28.61 16.65 -12.01
CA GLN A 141 29.86 16.71 -12.77
C GLN A 141 29.86 17.88 -13.77
N VAL A 142 28.77 18.07 -14.51
CA VAL A 142 28.61 19.18 -15.46
C VAL A 142 28.61 20.52 -14.71
N ALA A 143 27.92 20.63 -13.59
CA ALA A 143 27.92 21.84 -12.78
C ALA A 143 29.32 22.19 -12.24
N ARG A 144 30.11 21.18 -11.82
CA ARG A 144 31.51 21.38 -11.39
C ARG A 144 32.40 21.87 -12.55
N GLN A 145 32.23 21.31 -13.74
CA GLN A 145 32.93 21.82 -14.94
C GLN A 145 32.52 23.27 -15.27
N GLY A 146 31.26 23.62 -15.03
CA GLY A 146 30.75 24.99 -15.15
C GLY A 146 31.41 25.93 -14.13
N GLU A 147 31.54 25.53 -12.88
CA GLU A 147 32.25 26.27 -11.82
C GLU A 147 33.71 26.54 -12.22
N GLU A 148 34.44 25.50 -12.65
CA GLU A 148 35.82 25.65 -13.14
C GLU A 148 35.93 26.60 -14.35
N ALA A 149 34.92 26.62 -15.23
CA ALA A 149 34.90 27.53 -16.38
C ALA A 149 34.64 28.98 -15.97
N VAL A 150 33.75 29.20 -14.99
CA VAL A 150 33.48 30.52 -14.41
C VAL A 150 34.74 31.04 -13.70
N ASP A 151 35.43 30.20 -12.92
CA ASP A 151 36.68 30.58 -12.24
C ASP A 151 37.76 31.01 -13.24
N ARG A 152 37.94 30.27 -14.34
CA ARG A 152 38.87 30.67 -15.42
C ARG A 152 38.46 31.99 -16.06
N ALA A 153 37.16 32.22 -16.26
CA ALA A 153 36.66 33.48 -16.81
C ALA A 153 36.92 34.65 -15.85
N MET A 154 36.72 34.47 -14.54
CA MET A 154 37.06 35.47 -13.52
C MET A 154 38.55 35.81 -13.54
N GLN A 155 39.41 34.80 -13.60
CA GLN A 155 40.86 35.02 -13.68
C GLN A 155 41.22 35.83 -14.93
N THR A 156 40.68 35.46 -16.09
CA THR A 156 40.91 36.17 -17.35
C THR A 156 40.44 37.63 -17.28
N MET A 157 39.26 37.90 -16.72
CA MET A 157 38.75 39.27 -16.55
C MET A 157 39.63 40.09 -15.60
N SER A 158 40.15 39.48 -14.53
CA SER A 158 41.11 40.12 -13.63
C SER A 158 42.42 40.47 -14.33
N GLU A 159 42.93 39.59 -15.20
CA GLU A 159 44.15 39.85 -15.99
C GLU A 159 43.92 40.99 -17.01
N ILE A 160 42.77 41.01 -17.70
CA ILE A 160 42.40 42.09 -18.64
C ILE A 160 42.24 43.42 -17.90
N HIS A 161 41.66 43.41 -16.69
CA HIS A 161 41.54 44.61 -15.85
C HIS A 161 42.93 45.19 -15.51
N ASN A 162 43.86 44.33 -15.06
CA ASN A 162 45.24 44.76 -14.76
C ASN A 162 45.95 45.30 -16.00
N PHE A 163 45.84 44.62 -17.15
CA PHE A 163 46.43 45.06 -18.41
C PHE A 163 45.87 46.42 -18.87
N SER A 164 44.57 46.66 -18.67
CA SER A 164 43.93 47.95 -19.00
C SER A 164 44.43 49.08 -18.10
N SER A 165 44.71 48.80 -16.82
CA SER A 165 45.31 49.75 -15.88
C SER A 165 46.75 50.12 -16.26
N GLU A 166 47.55 49.14 -16.70
CA GLU A 166 48.90 49.38 -17.22
C GLU A 166 48.87 50.26 -18.48
N ILE A 167 47.95 49.99 -19.42
CA ILE A 167 47.76 50.86 -20.59
C ILE A 167 47.43 52.29 -20.16
N ASN A 168 46.52 52.49 -19.19
CA ASN A 168 46.16 53.84 -18.73
C ASN A 168 47.37 54.60 -18.15
N THR A 169 48.26 53.88 -17.46
CA THR A 169 49.54 54.41 -16.97
C THR A 169 50.46 54.84 -18.12
N ILE A 170 50.58 54.01 -19.17
CA ILE A 170 51.38 54.32 -20.37
C ILE A 170 50.81 55.54 -21.11
N ILE A 171 49.49 55.61 -21.29
CA ILE A 171 48.82 56.75 -21.94
C ILE A 171 49.06 58.05 -21.15
N SER A 172 49.06 57.98 -19.82
CA SER A 172 49.39 59.13 -18.97
C SER A 172 50.85 59.58 -19.06
N MET A 173 51.77 58.63 -19.29
CA MET A 173 53.15 58.95 -19.60
C MET A 173 53.29 59.62 -20.98
N ILE A 174 52.58 59.13 -22.01
CA ILE A 174 52.60 59.71 -23.36
C ILE A 174 52.05 61.15 -23.34
N ASP A 175 50.95 61.39 -22.64
CA ASP A 175 50.36 62.72 -22.45
C ASP A 175 51.36 63.69 -21.79
N SER A 176 52.10 63.19 -20.77
CA SER A 176 53.18 63.94 -20.11
C SER A 176 54.34 64.25 -21.05
N ILE A 177 54.77 63.30 -21.89
CA ILE A 177 55.82 63.49 -22.89
C ILE A 177 55.39 64.51 -23.95
N ALA A 178 54.15 64.42 -24.42
CA ALA A 178 53.57 65.37 -25.37
C ALA A 178 53.54 66.79 -24.79
N PHE A 179 53.15 66.93 -23.52
CA PHE A 179 53.20 68.21 -22.82
C PHE A 179 54.62 68.76 -22.71
N GLN A 180 55.59 67.94 -22.28
CA GLN A 180 57.00 68.35 -22.20
C GLN A 180 57.55 68.78 -23.57
N THR A 181 57.23 68.03 -24.63
CA THR A 181 57.64 68.34 -26.01
C THR A 181 57.04 69.67 -26.48
N ASN A 182 55.78 69.93 -26.15
CA ASN A 182 55.10 71.19 -26.46
C ASN A 182 55.76 72.39 -25.75
N ILE A 183 56.25 72.21 -24.52
CA ILE A 183 57.02 73.25 -23.79
C ILE A 183 58.41 73.44 -24.41
N LEU A 184 59.13 72.36 -24.74
CA LEU A 184 60.43 72.45 -25.42
C LEU A 184 60.31 73.17 -26.77
N ALA A 185 59.30 72.83 -27.57
CA ALA A 185 59.04 73.44 -28.87
C ALA A 185 58.71 74.94 -28.73
N LEU A 186 57.97 75.33 -27.68
CA LEU A 186 57.72 76.74 -27.39
C LEU A 186 59.02 77.49 -27.09
N ASN A 187 59.87 76.93 -26.22
CA ASN A 187 61.15 77.53 -25.87
C ASN A 187 62.06 77.67 -27.10
N ALA A 188 62.10 76.65 -27.97
CA ALA A 188 62.84 76.69 -29.22
C ALA A 188 62.31 77.76 -30.18
N ALA A 189 60.98 77.92 -30.30
CA ALA A 189 60.37 78.97 -31.11
C ALA A 189 60.74 80.38 -30.60
N VAL A 190 60.77 80.57 -29.28
CA VAL A 190 61.19 81.83 -28.65
C VAL A 190 62.65 82.14 -28.93
N GLU A 191 63.55 81.15 -28.79
CA GLU A 191 64.98 81.36 -29.06
C GLU A 191 65.26 81.58 -30.55
N ALA A 192 64.52 80.89 -31.43
CA ALA A 192 64.59 81.12 -32.88
C ALA A 192 64.13 82.54 -33.26
N ALA A 193 63.09 83.07 -32.62
CA ALA A 193 62.67 84.46 -32.79
C ALA A 193 63.74 85.45 -32.31
N ARG A 194 64.46 85.10 -31.23
CA ARG A 194 65.56 85.90 -30.67
C ARG A 194 66.79 85.97 -31.59
N ALA A 195 67.06 84.90 -32.35
CA ALA A 195 68.13 84.84 -33.35
C ALA A 195 67.82 85.60 -34.66
N GLY A 196 66.62 86.17 -34.81
CA GLY A 196 66.26 87.03 -35.94
C GLY A 196 66.23 86.29 -37.28
N THR A 197 66.97 86.78 -38.29
CA THR A 197 66.93 86.24 -39.66
C THR A 197 67.56 84.86 -39.79
N GLU A 198 68.60 84.57 -39.00
CA GLU A 198 69.29 83.27 -38.96
C GLU A 198 68.43 82.17 -38.33
N GLY A 199 67.44 82.53 -37.49
CA GLY A 199 66.58 81.60 -36.78
C GLY A 199 65.31 81.16 -37.52
N ARG A 200 64.99 81.72 -38.70
CA ARG A 200 63.70 81.46 -39.37
C ARG A 200 63.44 79.98 -39.67
N GLY A 201 64.47 79.25 -40.10
CA GLY A 201 64.36 77.80 -40.35
C GLY A 201 64.03 77.02 -39.09
N PHE A 202 64.68 77.36 -37.96
CA PHE A 202 64.40 76.75 -36.65
C PHE A 202 63.01 77.11 -36.13
N ALA A 203 62.52 78.32 -36.37
CA ALA A 203 61.18 78.73 -35.95
C ALA A 203 60.07 77.89 -36.62
N VAL A 204 60.22 77.55 -37.90
CA VAL A 204 59.27 76.68 -38.63
C VAL A 204 59.29 75.27 -38.06
N VAL A 205 60.47 74.70 -37.83
CA VAL A 205 60.60 73.36 -37.22
C VAL A 205 59.99 73.33 -35.82
N ALA A 206 60.24 74.37 -35.01
CA ALA A 206 59.67 74.47 -33.67
C ALA A 206 58.13 74.55 -33.69
N ALA A 207 57.54 75.27 -34.65
CA ALA A 207 56.08 75.31 -34.83
C ALA A 207 55.50 73.95 -35.22
N GLU A 208 56.16 73.21 -36.13
CA GLU A 208 55.72 71.88 -36.57
C GLU A 208 55.82 70.86 -35.42
N VAL A 209 56.92 70.87 -34.66
CA VAL A 209 57.08 70.02 -33.47
C VAL A 209 56.01 70.34 -32.42
N ARG A 210 55.68 71.62 -32.23
CA ARG A 210 54.60 72.04 -31.32
C ARG A 210 53.24 71.51 -31.77
N ALA A 211 52.92 71.64 -33.05
CA ALA A 211 51.67 71.13 -33.62
C ALA A 211 51.58 69.60 -33.48
N LEU A 212 52.67 68.88 -33.71
CA LEU A 212 52.75 67.42 -33.52
C LEU A 212 52.54 67.05 -32.04
N ALA A 213 53.16 67.77 -31.11
CA ALA A 213 52.99 67.54 -29.68
C ALA A 213 51.53 67.75 -29.22
N GLN A 214 50.86 68.79 -29.72
CA GLN A 214 49.43 69.02 -29.45
C GLN A 214 48.53 67.90 -30.03
N ARG A 215 48.83 67.42 -31.25
CA ARG A 215 48.14 66.27 -31.85
C ARG A 215 48.33 64.99 -31.01
N SER A 216 49.54 64.72 -30.55
CA SER A 216 49.83 63.57 -29.68
C SER A 216 49.08 63.64 -28.35
N ALA A 217 49.01 64.81 -27.72
CA ALA A 217 48.24 65.00 -26.48
C ALA A 217 46.73 64.76 -26.70
N SER A 218 46.16 65.26 -27.81
CA SER A 218 44.76 65.01 -28.16
C SER A 218 44.48 63.51 -28.37
N ALA A 219 45.35 62.83 -29.12
CA ALA A 219 45.23 61.40 -29.36
C ALA A 219 45.36 60.58 -28.06
N ALA A 220 46.30 60.94 -27.18
CA ALA A 220 46.44 60.31 -25.87
C ALA A 220 45.16 60.46 -25.02
N LYS A 221 44.54 61.64 -25.05
CA LYS A 221 43.27 61.89 -24.34
C LYS A 221 42.10 61.06 -24.90
N GLU A 222 42.01 60.93 -26.23
CA GLU A 222 40.99 60.08 -26.86
C GLU A 222 41.18 58.60 -26.50
N ILE A 223 42.43 58.10 -26.52
CA ILE A 223 42.73 56.72 -26.11
C ILE A 223 42.39 56.51 -24.63
N ARG A 224 42.69 57.48 -23.75
CA ARG A 224 42.35 57.40 -22.33
C ARG A 224 40.84 57.19 -22.12
N VAL A 225 40.00 57.95 -22.83
CA VAL A 225 38.53 57.79 -22.76
C VAL A 225 38.08 56.40 -23.20
N LEU A 226 38.70 55.83 -24.24
CA LEU A 226 38.40 54.46 -24.68
C LEU A 226 38.83 53.42 -23.65
N ILE A 227 39.98 53.60 -23.00
CA ILE A 227 40.48 52.70 -21.96
C ILE A 227 39.61 52.77 -20.70
N ASP A 228 39.22 53.96 -20.25
CA ASP A 228 38.34 54.12 -19.10
C ASP A 228 36.98 53.43 -19.35
N ARG A 229 36.45 53.53 -20.58
CA ARG A 229 35.23 52.79 -20.98
C ARG A 229 35.45 51.27 -20.98
N SER A 230 36.61 50.79 -21.41
CA SER A 230 36.94 49.37 -21.36
C SER A 230 37.02 48.85 -19.93
N VAL A 231 37.65 49.58 -19.01
CA VAL A 231 37.73 49.24 -17.58
C VAL A 231 36.33 49.10 -16.98
N SER A 232 35.46 50.09 -17.19
CA SER A 232 34.07 50.04 -16.70
C SER A 232 33.31 48.82 -17.24
N ARG A 233 33.53 48.42 -18.49
CA ARG A 233 32.89 47.24 -19.09
C ARG A 233 33.45 45.92 -18.55
N ILE A 234 34.73 45.89 -18.20
CA ILE A 234 35.36 44.73 -17.55
C ILE A 234 34.81 44.58 -16.13
N ASP A 235 34.63 45.68 -15.39
CA ASP A 235 34.06 45.66 -14.04
C ASP A 235 32.61 45.13 -14.03
N GLU A 236 31.78 45.60 -14.97
CA GLU A 236 30.43 45.05 -15.19
C GLU A 236 30.49 43.54 -15.51
N GLY A 237 31.40 43.13 -16.40
CA GLY A 237 31.61 41.72 -16.75
C GLY A 237 32.03 40.87 -15.56
N ASN A 238 32.93 41.37 -14.70
CA ASN A 238 33.34 40.71 -13.46
C ASN A 238 32.15 40.49 -12.52
N GLY A 239 31.26 41.48 -12.41
CA GLY A 239 30.01 41.35 -11.66
C GLY A 239 29.13 40.21 -12.17
N GLN A 240 28.91 40.14 -13.48
CA GLN A 240 28.10 39.10 -14.12
C GLN A 240 28.68 37.70 -13.96
N VAL A 241 30.00 37.55 -14.14
CA VAL A 241 30.68 36.26 -13.99
C VAL A 241 30.62 35.80 -12.52
N LYS A 242 30.77 36.71 -11.56
CA LYS A 242 30.61 36.40 -10.13
C LYS A 242 29.20 35.92 -9.80
N GLU A 243 28.17 36.58 -10.34
CA GLU A 243 26.78 36.17 -10.16
C GLU A 243 26.52 34.77 -10.75
N ALA A 244 27.08 34.49 -11.94
CA ALA A 244 27.03 33.16 -12.55
C ALA A 244 27.70 32.09 -11.67
N GLY A 245 28.82 32.41 -11.00
CA GLY A 245 29.48 31.53 -10.03
C GLY A 245 28.60 31.19 -8.83
N VAL A 246 27.94 32.18 -8.23
CA VAL A 246 26.98 31.97 -7.13
C VAL A 246 25.80 31.10 -7.58
N ALA A 247 25.28 31.33 -8.79
CA ALA A 247 24.20 30.52 -9.35
C ALA A 247 24.63 29.05 -9.53
N MET A 248 25.86 28.81 -9.99
CA MET A 248 26.39 27.46 -10.17
C MET A 248 26.57 26.70 -8.84
N ALA A 249 27.05 27.39 -7.81
CA ALA A 249 27.09 26.85 -6.45
C ALA A 249 25.69 26.49 -5.92
N GLY A 250 24.67 27.30 -6.20
CA GLY A 250 23.28 27.01 -5.87
C GLY A 250 22.71 25.79 -6.60
N ILE A 251 23.10 25.59 -7.87
CA ILE A 251 22.75 24.37 -8.64
C ILE A 251 23.39 23.14 -7.99
N LEU A 252 24.68 23.19 -7.63
CA LEU A 252 25.38 22.08 -6.97
C LEU A 252 24.68 21.67 -5.66
N GLN A 253 24.29 22.64 -4.84
CA GLN A 253 23.56 22.38 -3.61
C GLN A 253 22.20 21.72 -3.89
N SER A 254 21.47 22.22 -4.88
CA SER A 254 20.15 21.69 -5.25
C SER A 254 20.23 20.25 -5.77
N VAL A 255 21.22 19.95 -6.61
CA VAL A 255 21.43 18.59 -7.13
C VAL A 255 21.90 17.63 -6.01
N SER A 256 22.66 18.11 -5.04
CA SER A 256 23.01 17.32 -3.85
C SER A 256 21.76 16.92 -3.07
N LYS A 257 20.85 17.86 -2.83
CA LYS A 257 19.57 17.59 -2.13
C LYS A 257 18.67 16.63 -2.91
N VAL A 258 18.63 16.75 -4.25
CA VAL A 258 17.93 15.78 -5.10
C VAL A 258 18.54 14.38 -4.97
N SER A 259 19.87 14.28 -4.91
CA SER A 259 20.56 13.00 -4.73
C SER A 259 20.20 12.33 -3.40
N GLU A 260 20.15 13.10 -2.30
CA GLU A 260 19.73 12.61 -0.98
C GLU A 260 18.27 12.10 -0.99
N LEU A 261 17.36 12.82 -1.65
CA LEU A 261 15.95 12.40 -1.77
C LEU A 261 15.81 11.11 -2.57
N ILE A 262 16.57 10.95 -3.64
CA ILE A 262 16.58 9.74 -4.45
C ILE A 262 17.10 8.53 -3.65
N GLU A 263 18.13 8.73 -2.83
CA GLU A 263 18.63 7.69 -1.93
C GLU A 263 17.58 7.26 -0.90
N ALA A 264 16.86 8.22 -0.31
CA ALA A 264 15.74 7.93 0.58
C ALA A 264 14.60 7.16 -0.11
N ILE A 265 14.25 7.51 -1.36
CA ILE A 265 13.24 6.77 -2.14
C ILE A 265 13.72 5.35 -2.45
N SER A 266 14.99 5.17 -2.79
CA SER A 266 15.57 3.85 -3.04
C SER A 266 15.51 2.96 -1.80
N LEU A 267 15.81 3.52 -0.62
CA LEU A 267 15.70 2.79 0.65
C LEU A 267 14.25 2.42 0.96
N ALA A 268 13.32 3.38 0.84
CA ALA A 268 11.90 3.15 1.07
C ALA A 268 11.32 2.11 0.10
N SER A 269 11.75 2.12 -1.18
CA SER A 269 11.33 1.12 -2.17
C SER A 269 11.85 -0.28 -1.81
N HIS A 270 13.05 -0.39 -1.24
CA HIS A 270 13.58 -1.67 -0.77
C HIS A 270 12.82 -2.22 0.45
N GLU A 271 12.48 -1.35 1.41
CA GLU A 271 11.62 -1.71 2.54
C GLU A 271 10.21 -2.13 2.08
N GLN A 272 9.62 -1.38 1.14
CA GLN A 272 8.33 -1.73 0.54
C GLN A 272 8.36 -3.09 -0.16
N SER A 273 9.42 -3.39 -0.92
CA SER A 273 9.59 -4.71 -1.55
C SER A 273 9.60 -5.83 -0.51
N THR A 274 10.35 -5.64 0.59
CA THR A 274 10.41 -6.62 1.68
C THR A 274 9.05 -6.78 2.37
N GLY A 275 8.32 -5.69 2.61
CA GLY A 275 6.97 -5.72 3.18
C GLY A 275 5.96 -6.42 2.27
N ILE A 276 6.06 -6.20 0.96
CA ILE A 276 5.24 -6.88 -0.04
C ILE A 276 5.49 -8.39 -0.04
N ASP A 277 6.76 -8.83 0.03
CA ASP A 277 7.09 -10.26 0.13
C ASP A 277 6.44 -10.91 1.37
N GLN A 278 6.44 -10.23 2.51
CA GLN A 278 5.79 -10.71 3.73
C GLN A 278 4.26 -10.83 3.58
N VAL A 279 3.63 -9.84 2.96
CA VAL A 279 2.18 -9.87 2.68
C VAL A 279 1.87 -10.99 1.68
N ASN A 280 2.70 -11.20 0.67
CA ASN A 280 2.52 -12.26 -0.32
C ASN A 280 2.54 -13.66 0.35
N VAL A 281 3.47 -13.88 1.28
CA VAL A 281 3.49 -15.11 2.10
C VAL A 281 2.21 -15.26 2.93
N ALA A 282 1.72 -14.18 3.55
CA ALA A 282 0.48 -14.20 4.33
C ALA A 282 -0.76 -14.51 3.46
N VAL A 283 -0.86 -13.92 2.27
CA VAL A 283 -1.94 -14.19 1.30
C VAL A 283 -1.90 -15.65 0.86
N THR A 284 -0.71 -16.19 0.58
CA THR A 284 -0.54 -17.61 0.20
C THR A 284 -0.99 -18.56 1.32
N HIS A 285 -0.70 -18.23 2.58
CA HIS A 285 -1.21 -18.98 3.74
C HIS A 285 -2.74 -18.91 3.88
N MET A 286 -3.35 -17.75 3.62
CA MET A 286 -4.81 -17.59 3.64
C MET A 286 -5.48 -18.36 2.51
N ASP A 287 -4.89 -18.33 1.31
CA ASP A 287 -5.38 -19.10 0.17
C ASP A 287 -5.32 -20.61 0.46
N ALA A 288 -4.20 -21.13 0.98
CA ALA A 288 -4.09 -22.54 1.36
C ALA A 288 -5.12 -23.01 2.42
N ALA A 289 -5.56 -22.11 3.32
CA ALA A 289 -6.57 -22.42 4.33
C ALA A 289 -8.01 -22.46 3.77
N THR A 290 -8.26 -21.87 2.60
CA THR A 290 -9.60 -21.70 2.02
C THR A 290 -10.16 -23.00 1.41
N PRO A 291 -9.41 -23.77 0.58
CA PRO A 291 -9.82 -25.08 0.09
C PRO A 291 -10.01 -26.11 1.20
N ALA A 292 -9.14 -26.12 2.22
CA ALA A 292 -9.21 -27.08 3.33
C ALA A 292 -10.55 -27.03 4.06
N LYS A 293 -11.12 -25.83 4.23
CA LYS A 293 -12.47 -25.65 4.78
C LYS A 293 -13.54 -26.14 3.81
N ARG A 294 -13.39 -25.93 2.51
CA ARG A 294 -14.35 -26.37 1.49
C ARG A 294 -14.55 -27.89 1.48
N TYR A 295 -13.48 -28.68 1.60
CA TYR A 295 -13.55 -30.14 1.60
C TYR A 295 -14.10 -30.74 2.90
N ALA A 296 -13.77 -30.15 4.05
CA ALA A 296 -14.28 -30.62 5.35
C ALA A 296 -15.82 -30.51 5.43
N PHE A 297 -16.40 -29.44 4.87
CA PHE A 297 -17.84 -29.19 4.96
C PHE A 297 -18.67 -29.95 3.91
N ALA A 298 -18.12 -30.20 2.71
CA ALA A 298 -18.78 -31.03 1.70
C ALA A 298 -19.04 -32.47 2.20
N GLY A 299 -18.19 -32.99 3.10
CA GLY A 299 -18.39 -34.29 3.75
C GLY A 299 -19.56 -34.32 4.74
N VAL A 300 -19.83 -33.21 5.43
CA VAL A 300 -20.91 -33.10 6.43
C VAL A 300 -22.28 -33.08 5.77
N VAL A 301 -22.43 -32.36 4.65
CA VAL A 301 -23.71 -32.25 3.93
C VAL A 301 -24.11 -33.58 3.26
N ARG A 302 -23.14 -34.36 2.75
CA ARG A 302 -23.40 -35.64 2.07
C ARG A 302 -23.83 -36.77 3.02
N GLY A 303 -23.48 -36.69 4.30
CA GLY A 303 -23.90 -37.67 5.31
C GLY A 303 -25.37 -37.54 5.74
N GLY A 304 -26.01 -36.40 5.47
CA GLY A 304 -27.40 -36.12 5.88
C GLY A 304 -28.49 -36.54 4.89
N THR A 305 -28.14 -36.87 3.64
CA THR A 305 -29.11 -37.27 2.60
C THR A 305 -29.24 -38.79 2.43
N GLY A 306 -28.95 -39.56 3.49
CA GLY A 306 -29.13 -41.01 3.52
C GLY A 306 -30.60 -41.40 3.58
N ASP A 307 -31.17 -41.62 2.39
CA ASP A 307 -32.21 -42.59 2.04
C ASP A 307 -33.45 -42.68 2.96
N ALA A 308 -34.54 -42.07 2.53
CA ALA A 308 -35.89 -42.42 2.96
C ALA A 308 -36.78 -42.59 1.72
N SER A 309 -36.50 -43.62 0.93
CA SER A 309 -37.45 -44.15 -0.06
C SER A 309 -38.55 -44.94 0.68
N PRO A 310 -39.86 -44.61 0.52
CA PRO A 310 -40.92 -45.40 1.14
C PRO A 310 -41.27 -46.59 0.24
N GLY A 311 -41.06 -47.79 0.77
CA GLY A 311 -41.68 -49.04 0.31
C GLY A 311 -42.75 -49.48 1.28
#